data_AF-A0A838TQ21-F1
#
_entry.id   AF-A0A838TQ21-F1
#
_cell.length_a   1.000
_cell.length_b   1.000
_cell.length_c   1.000
_cell.angle_alpha   90.00
_cell.angle_beta   90.00
_cell.angle_gamma   90.00
#
_symmetry.space_group_name_H-M   'P 1'
#
loop_
_entity.id
_entity.type
_entity.pdbx_description
1 polymer ?
#
loop_
_entity_poly.entity_id
_entity_poly.type
_entity_poly.pdbx_seq_one_letter_code
_entity_poly.pdbx_strand_id
1 'polypeptide(L)'
;MKHKLFLITLFFSCYTGFAQVDTATARLNNYRNSIVAVFNKCNLQEDEITQAIKAKKVNDIESGRKGLLQCAIAGMKELTAMEDFNGDPALKFSSREALKFYKQLAESDIPQIRDYFIVEANFQRIKKEFKKKPAKKYSQQEIQAYNKEANKYNAALTRYIQLGHFISASRKSTLYNWNASQKIFMDTHKRKP
;
A
#
# COMPACT_ATOMS: atom_id res chain seq x y z
N MET A 1 -0.27 -84.46 3.52
CA MET A 1 0.59 -84.47 2.30
C MET A 1 -0.32 -84.15 1.12
N LYS A 2 -0.20 -83.11 0.28
CA LYS A 2 0.86 -82.16 -0.06
C LYS A 2 0.20 -80.92 -0.75
N HIS A 3 0.71 -79.73 -0.43
CA HIS A 3 0.87 -78.48 -1.22
C HIS A 3 -0.25 -78.02 -2.18
N LYS A 4 -0.98 -76.90 -1.94
CA LYS A 4 -0.62 -75.47 -2.17
C LYS A 4 0.20 -75.20 -3.45
N LEU A 5 -0.36 -74.54 -4.48
CA LEU A 5 0.08 -73.20 -4.99
C LEU A 5 -0.72 -72.71 -6.23
N PHE A 6 -1.27 -71.49 -6.11
CA PHE A 6 -1.34 -70.37 -7.08
C PHE A 6 -1.52 -70.59 -8.60
N LEU A 7 -2.48 -69.87 -9.20
CA LEU A 7 -2.18 -68.58 -9.85
C LEU A 7 -3.46 -67.73 -10.02
N ILE A 8 -3.39 -66.50 -9.49
CA ILE A 8 -4.44 -65.49 -9.37
C ILE A 8 -4.17 -64.37 -10.38
N THR A 9 -5.21 -64.02 -11.13
CA THR A 9 -5.52 -62.75 -11.82
C THR A 9 -4.38 -61.88 -12.38
N LEU A 10 -4.39 -61.70 -13.71
CA LEU A 10 -3.93 -60.46 -14.34
C LEU A 10 -4.82 -59.29 -13.88
N PHE A 11 -4.30 -58.50 -12.95
CA PHE A 11 -4.89 -57.21 -12.58
C PHE A 11 -4.66 -56.21 -13.71
N PHE A 12 -5.74 -55.88 -14.41
CA PHE A 12 -5.87 -54.68 -15.20
C PHE A 12 -5.87 -53.49 -14.23
N SER A 13 -4.71 -52.89 -13.98
CA SER A 13 -4.61 -51.66 -13.20
C SER A 13 -4.00 -50.55 -14.03
N CYS A 14 -4.79 -50.07 -14.99
CA CYS A 14 -4.68 -48.68 -15.42
C CYS A 14 -5.22 -47.82 -14.27
N TYR A 15 -4.42 -47.64 -13.21
CA TYR A 15 -4.71 -46.60 -12.24
C TYR A 15 -4.39 -45.28 -12.93
N THR A 16 -5.47 -44.61 -13.30
CA THR A 16 -5.54 -43.20 -13.62
C THR A 16 -4.61 -42.41 -12.69
N GLY A 17 -3.56 -41.84 -13.26
CA GLY A 17 -2.87 -40.70 -12.67
C GLY A 17 -3.81 -39.49 -12.66
N PHE A 18 -4.85 -39.52 -11.81
CA PHE A 18 -5.48 -38.29 -11.37
C PHE A 18 -4.44 -37.63 -10.48
N ALA A 19 -3.86 -36.54 -10.98
CA ALA A 19 -3.07 -35.62 -10.19
C ALA A 19 -3.89 -35.25 -8.95
N GLN A 20 -3.53 -35.82 -7.80
CA GLN A 20 -3.92 -35.29 -6.52
C GLN A 20 -3.31 -33.89 -6.51
N VAL A 21 -4.09 -32.86 -6.83
CA VAL A 21 -3.72 -31.48 -6.53
C VAL A 21 -3.39 -31.52 -5.05
N ASP A 22 -2.10 -31.42 -4.73
CA ASP A 22 -1.60 -31.59 -3.39
C ASP A 22 -2.37 -30.63 -2.48
N THR A 23 -3.23 -31.19 -1.62
CA THR A 23 -4.17 -30.43 -0.80
C THR A 23 -3.43 -29.43 0.11
N ALA A 24 -2.18 -29.72 0.47
CA ALA A 24 -1.33 -28.81 1.22
C ALA A 24 -0.91 -27.61 0.36
N THR A 25 -0.44 -27.85 -0.87
CA THR A 25 -0.13 -26.79 -1.84
C THR A 25 -1.36 -25.92 -2.15
N ALA A 26 -2.54 -26.51 -2.30
CA ALA A 26 -3.78 -25.77 -2.52
C ALA A 26 -4.14 -24.89 -1.30
N ARG A 27 -4.06 -25.44 -0.08
CA ARG A 27 -4.30 -24.68 1.16
C ARG A 27 -3.31 -23.51 1.31
N LEU A 28 -2.02 -23.74 1.05
CA LEU A 28 -0.99 -22.71 1.12
C LEU A 28 -1.26 -21.56 0.12
N ASN A 29 -1.58 -21.91 -1.13
CA ASN A 29 -1.90 -20.92 -2.16
C ASN A 29 -3.15 -20.12 -1.80
N ASN A 30 -4.21 -20.79 -1.31
CA ASN A 30 -5.44 -20.11 -0.89
C ASN A 30 -5.18 -19.14 0.26
N TYR A 31 -4.49 -19.57 1.32
CA TYR A 31 -4.12 -18.70 2.43
C TYR A 31 -3.32 -17.48 1.98
N ARG A 32 -2.28 -17.69 1.17
CA ARG A 32 -1.47 -16.60 0.61
C ARG A 32 -2.32 -15.65 -0.23
N ASN A 33 -3.19 -16.17 -1.09
CA ASN A 33 -4.02 -15.37 -1.97
C ASN A 33 -5.02 -14.50 -1.18
N SER A 34 -5.61 -15.03 -0.10
CA SER A 34 -6.48 -14.25 0.79
C SER A 34 -5.74 -13.05 1.40
N ILE A 35 -4.54 -13.27 1.95
CA ILE A 35 -3.76 -12.16 2.55
C ILE A 35 -3.31 -11.16 1.49
N VAL A 36 -2.87 -11.65 0.31
CA VAL A 36 -2.46 -10.78 -0.80
C VAL A 36 -3.61 -9.94 -1.32
N ALA A 37 -4.84 -10.48 -1.35
CA ALA A 37 -6.02 -9.72 -1.72
C ALA A 37 -6.26 -8.54 -0.76
N VAL A 38 -6.12 -8.75 0.54
CA VAL A 38 -6.24 -7.67 1.54
C VAL A 38 -5.20 -6.57 1.31
N PHE A 39 -3.94 -6.95 1.13
CA PHE A 39 -2.87 -5.99 0.84
C PHE A 39 -3.13 -5.22 -0.46
N ASN A 40 -3.44 -5.94 -1.55
CA ASN A 40 -3.60 -5.35 -2.88
C ASN A 40 -4.75 -4.35 -2.92
N LYS A 41 -5.85 -4.60 -2.18
CA LYS A 41 -6.97 -3.67 -2.09
C LYS A 41 -6.53 -2.29 -1.61
N CYS A 42 -5.68 -2.22 -0.59
CA CYS A 42 -5.20 -0.94 -0.07
C CYS A 42 -4.08 -0.35 -0.93
N ASN A 43 -3.25 -1.17 -1.55
CA ASN A 43 -2.25 -0.70 -2.51
C ASN A 43 -2.90 0.00 -3.72
N LEU A 44 -3.97 -0.58 -4.29
CA LEU A 44 -4.71 0.03 -5.39
C LEU A 44 -5.31 1.38 -4.99
N GLN A 45 -5.86 1.49 -3.77
CA GLN A 45 -6.37 2.75 -3.26
C GLN A 45 -5.29 3.83 -3.14
N GLU A 46 -4.06 3.44 -2.79
CA GLU A 46 -2.91 4.34 -2.73
C GLU A 46 -2.49 4.84 -4.12
N ASP A 47 -2.53 3.97 -5.13
CA ASP A 47 -2.26 4.34 -6.54
C ASP A 47 -3.23 5.42 -7.04
N GLU A 48 -4.53 5.30 -6.72
CA GLU A 48 -5.55 6.30 -7.05
C GLU A 48 -5.26 7.66 -6.39
N ILE A 49 -4.86 7.67 -5.12
CA ILE A 49 -4.49 8.90 -4.40
C ILE A 49 -3.26 9.54 -5.05
N THR A 50 -2.27 8.74 -5.45
CA THR A 50 -1.10 9.24 -6.15
C THR A 50 -1.47 9.96 -7.46
N GLN A 51 -2.51 9.50 -8.18
CA GLN A 51 -3.02 10.22 -9.34
C GLN A 51 -3.67 11.56 -8.95
N ALA A 52 -4.47 11.59 -7.89
CA ALA A 52 -5.08 12.81 -7.38
C ALA A 52 -4.02 13.85 -6.91
N ILE A 53 -2.94 13.38 -6.28
CA ILE A 53 -1.78 14.20 -5.88
C ILE A 53 -1.11 14.80 -7.11
N LYS A 54 -0.83 14.00 -8.14
CA LYS A 54 -0.24 14.48 -9.41
C LYS A 54 -1.13 15.52 -10.09
N ALA A 55 -2.44 15.34 -10.03
CA ALA A 55 -3.43 16.28 -10.56
C ALA A 55 -3.68 17.50 -9.64
N LYS A 56 -3.09 17.54 -8.44
CA LYS A 56 -3.27 18.59 -7.42
C LYS A 56 -4.74 18.83 -7.02
N LYS A 57 -5.58 17.79 -7.12
CA LYS A 57 -7.01 17.88 -6.83
C LYS A 57 -7.27 17.66 -5.34
N VAL A 58 -7.23 18.74 -4.56
CA VAL A 58 -7.35 18.75 -3.09
C VAL A 58 -8.54 17.92 -2.57
N ASN A 59 -9.70 18.01 -3.22
CA ASN A 59 -10.89 17.26 -2.82
C ASN A 59 -10.74 15.75 -3.08
N ASP A 60 -10.16 15.37 -4.22
CA ASP A 60 -9.94 13.97 -4.59
C ASP A 60 -8.87 13.35 -3.70
N ILE A 61 -7.83 14.12 -3.34
CA ILE A 61 -6.81 13.72 -2.35
C ILE A 61 -7.47 13.41 -1.01
N GLU A 62 -8.35 14.29 -0.52
CA GLU A 62 -9.04 14.09 0.77
C GLU A 62 -10.02 12.91 0.74
N SER A 63 -10.73 12.72 -0.36
CA SER A 63 -11.63 11.59 -0.55
C SER A 63 -10.84 10.27 -0.55
N GLY A 64 -9.81 10.19 -1.40
CA GLY A 64 -8.97 9.00 -1.49
C GLY A 64 -8.27 8.69 -0.17
N ARG A 65 -7.76 9.70 0.55
CA ARG A 65 -7.18 9.57 1.90
C ARG A 65 -8.12 8.83 2.87
N LYS A 66 -9.40 9.23 2.90
CA LYS A 66 -10.41 8.56 3.75
C LYS A 66 -10.62 7.11 3.32
N GLY A 67 -10.67 6.85 2.02
CA GLY A 67 -10.74 5.49 1.45
C GLY A 67 -9.55 4.62 1.86
N LEU A 68 -8.32 5.14 1.77
CA LEU A 68 -7.11 4.41 2.19
C LEU A 68 -7.10 4.13 3.69
N LEU A 69 -7.50 5.10 4.51
CA LEU A 69 -7.60 4.92 5.97
C LEU A 69 -8.61 3.82 6.31
N GLN A 70 -9.80 3.87 5.71
CA GLN A 70 -10.83 2.84 5.90
C GLN A 70 -10.35 1.47 5.42
N CYS A 71 -9.68 1.41 4.27
CA CYS A 71 -9.09 0.18 3.75
C CYS A 71 -8.08 -0.41 4.73
N ALA A 72 -7.14 0.39 5.22
CA ALA A 72 -6.11 -0.07 6.15
C ALA A 72 -6.73 -0.59 7.46
N ILE A 73 -7.68 0.12 8.04
CA ILE A 73 -8.37 -0.30 9.27
C ILE A 73 -9.13 -1.61 9.04
N ALA A 74 -9.94 -1.68 7.98
CA ALA A 74 -10.72 -2.87 7.65
C ALA A 74 -9.82 -4.07 7.35
N GLY A 75 -8.77 -3.89 6.55
CA GLY A 75 -7.82 -4.94 6.20
C GLY A 75 -7.06 -5.46 7.42
N MET A 76 -6.63 -4.60 8.34
CA MET A 76 -5.99 -5.06 9.59
C MET A 76 -6.95 -5.87 10.46
N LYS A 77 -8.24 -5.50 10.51
CA LYS A 77 -9.28 -6.26 11.20
C LYS A 77 -9.48 -7.63 10.53
N GLU A 78 -9.54 -7.67 9.21
CA GLU A 78 -9.68 -8.90 8.42
C GLU A 78 -8.51 -9.86 8.69
N LEU A 79 -7.26 -9.37 8.61
CA LEU A 79 -6.06 -10.15 8.91
C LEU A 79 -6.03 -10.67 10.36
N THR A 80 -6.62 -9.93 11.30
CA THR A 80 -6.70 -10.36 12.71
C THR A 80 -7.68 -11.51 12.89
N ALA A 81 -8.75 -11.54 12.10
CA ALA A 81 -9.75 -12.61 12.13
C ALA A 81 -9.31 -13.88 11.38
N MET A 82 -8.32 -13.79 10.49
CA MET A 82 -7.77 -14.95 9.78
C MET A 82 -7.01 -15.88 10.74
N GLU A 83 -7.29 -17.18 10.62
CA GLU A 83 -6.51 -18.23 11.26
C GLU A 83 -5.05 -18.22 10.76
N ASP A 84 -4.14 -18.71 11.60
CA ASP A 84 -2.76 -18.91 11.19
C ASP A 84 -2.62 -20.12 10.29
N PHE A 85 -1.72 -20.05 9.32
CA PHE A 85 -1.45 -21.19 8.46
C PHE A 85 -0.61 -22.21 9.22
N ASN A 86 -1.24 -23.32 9.64
CA ASN A 86 -0.60 -24.34 10.46
C ASN A 86 0.09 -23.75 11.70
N GLY A 87 -0.52 -22.72 12.31
CA GLY A 87 0.02 -22.01 13.48
C GLY A 87 1.12 -20.98 13.18
N ASP A 88 1.47 -20.73 11.91
CA ASP A 88 2.43 -19.70 11.52
C ASP A 88 1.73 -18.36 11.12
N PRO A 89 1.85 -17.30 11.94
CA PRO A 89 1.26 -15.99 11.67
C PRO A 89 2.12 -15.08 10.77
N ALA A 90 3.29 -15.51 10.31
CA ALA A 90 4.29 -14.60 9.75
C ALA A 90 3.76 -13.78 8.56
N LEU A 91 3.04 -14.42 7.63
CA LEU A 91 2.54 -13.72 6.44
C LEU A 91 1.46 -12.69 6.78
N LYS A 92 0.51 -13.04 7.67
CA LYS A 92 -0.56 -12.10 8.07
C LYS A 92 0.00 -10.93 8.86
N PHE A 93 1.01 -11.16 9.70
CA PHE A 93 1.70 -10.09 10.43
C PHE A 93 2.46 -9.16 9.50
N SER A 94 3.19 -9.69 8.51
CA SER A 94 3.87 -8.86 7.51
C SER A 94 2.91 -8.00 6.71
N SER A 95 1.76 -8.56 6.27
CA SER A 95 0.71 -7.80 5.60
C SER A 95 0.16 -6.69 6.50
N ARG A 96 -0.06 -6.96 7.78
CA ARG A 96 -0.53 -5.96 8.76
C ARG A 96 0.47 -4.82 8.93
N GLU A 97 1.77 -5.08 8.94
CA GLU A 97 2.78 -4.01 8.98
C GLU A 97 2.74 -3.13 7.72
N ALA A 98 2.51 -3.73 6.54
CA ALA A 98 2.29 -2.95 5.32
C ALA A 98 1.02 -2.08 5.39
N LEU A 99 -0.07 -2.59 5.99
CA LEU A 99 -1.29 -1.79 6.20
C LEU A 99 -1.11 -0.67 7.23
N LYS A 100 -0.26 -0.84 8.25
CA LYS A 100 0.09 0.24 9.17
C LYS A 100 0.78 1.41 8.46
N PHE A 101 1.63 1.13 7.48
CA PHE A 101 2.20 2.18 6.63
C PHE A 101 1.09 2.95 5.89
N TYR A 102 0.12 2.27 5.26
CA TYR A 102 -1.00 2.96 4.60
C TYR A 102 -1.86 3.78 5.56
N LYS A 103 -2.09 3.28 6.78
CA LYS A 103 -2.77 4.03 7.84
C LYS A 103 -2.00 5.31 8.19
N GLN A 104 -0.70 5.20 8.45
CA GLN A 104 0.16 6.36 8.75
C GLN A 104 0.15 7.38 7.61
N LEU A 105 0.27 6.90 6.37
CA LEU A 105 0.22 7.73 5.17
C LEU A 105 -1.09 8.52 5.10
N ALA A 106 -2.23 7.88 5.40
CA ALA A 106 -3.55 8.48 5.37
C ALA A 106 -3.87 9.41 6.55
N GLU A 107 -3.30 9.17 7.72
CA GLU A 107 -3.56 9.97 8.93
C GLU A 107 -2.67 11.20 9.05
N SER A 108 -1.40 11.08 8.64
CA SER A 108 -0.38 12.10 8.89
C SER A 108 0.10 12.78 7.60
N ASP A 109 0.46 11.99 6.60
CA ASP A 109 1.33 12.47 5.53
C ASP A 109 0.53 13.07 4.38
N ILE A 110 -0.54 12.41 3.94
CA ILE A 110 -1.43 12.92 2.88
C ILE A 110 -2.10 14.26 3.26
N PRO A 111 -2.57 14.49 4.51
CA PRO A 111 -3.04 15.82 4.92
C PRO A 111 -2.02 16.93 4.69
N GLN A 112 -0.73 16.69 4.95
CA GLN A 112 0.32 17.69 4.74
C GLN A 112 0.55 17.98 3.25
N ILE A 113 0.43 16.96 2.38
CA ILE A 113 0.45 17.14 0.92
C ILE A 113 -0.73 18.00 0.46
N ARG A 114 -1.94 17.69 0.94
CA ARG A 114 -3.16 18.45 0.65
C ARG A 114 -3.00 19.93 1.06
N ASP A 115 -2.50 20.17 2.27
CA ASP A 115 -2.34 21.51 2.82
C ASP A 115 -1.29 22.32 2.04
N TYR A 116 -0.22 21.68 1.56
CA TYR A 116 0.72 22.31 0.64
C TYR A 116 0.03 22.84 -0.62
N PHE A 117 -0.85 22.06 -1.27
CA PHE A 117 -1.54 22.51 -2.47
C PHE A 117 -2.49 23.69 -2.23
N ILE A 118 -3.07 23.80 -1.03
CA ILE A 118 -3.87 24.98 -0.63
C ILE A 118 -2.97 26.22 -0.53
N VAL A 119 -1.82 26.09 0.13
CA VAL A 119 -0.83 27.19 0.24
C VAL A 119 -0.31 27.59 -1.14
N GLU A 120 0.02 26.62 -1.99
CA GLU A 120 0.47 26.84 -3.37
C GLU A 120 -0.58 27.63 -4.17
N ALA A 121 -1.84 27.17 -4.18
CA ALA A 121 -2.91 27.84 -4.90
C ALA A 121 -3.12 29.29 -4.42
N ASN A 122 -3.12 29.52 -3.10
CA ASN A 122 -3.25 30.86 -2.54
C ASN A 122 -2.08 31.77 -2.95
N PHE A 123 -0.85 31.27 -2.87
CA PHE A 123 0.33 32.05 -3.25
C PHE A 123 0.35 32.39 -4.74
N GLN A 124 -0.01 31.44 -5.63
CA GLN A 124 -0.08 31.72 -7.07
C GLN A 124 -1.10 32.80 -7.39
N ARG A 125 -2.25 32.81 -6.72
CA ARG A 125 -3.25 33.88 -6.84
C ARG A 125 -2.67 35.23 -6.41
N ILE A 126 -2.07 35.30 -5.22
CA ILE A 126 -1.44 36.54 -4.70
C ILE A 126 -0.33 37.03 -5.64
N LYS A 127 0.50 36.12 -6.14
CA LYS A 127 1.56 36.42 -7.10
C LYS A 127 1.03 36.96 -8.42
N LYS A 128 -0.09 36.44 -8.92
CA LYS A 128 -0.75 36.97 -10.13
C LYS A 128 -1.23 38.41 -9.90
N GLU A 129 -1.89 38.67 -8.77
CA GLU A 129 -2.36 40.01 -8.42
C GLU A 129 -1.20 41.00 -8.23
N PHE A 130 -0.14 40.58 -7.53
CA PHE A 130 1.08 41.37 -7.32
C PHE A 130 1.88 41.63 -8.61
N LYS A 131 1.54 40.99 -9.74
CA LYS A 131 2.16 41.29 -11.04
C LYS A 131 1.38 42.28 -11.89
N LYS A 132 0.17 42.69 -11.47
CA LYS A 132 -0.70 43.57 -12.28
C LYS A 132 -0.25 45.03 -12.31
N LYS A 133 0.44 45.53 -11.28
CA LYS A 133 0.94 46.91 -11.24
C LYS A 133 2.44 46.97 -11.52
N PRO A 134 2.95 48.06 -12.12
CA PRO A 134 4.39 48.29 -12.23
C PRO A 134 5.06 48.32 -10.86
N ALA A 135 6.28 47.79 -10.75
CA ALA A 135 7.00 47.68 -9.47
C ALA A 135 7.08 49.00 -8.69
N LYS A 136 7.26 50.12 -9.38
CA LYS A 136 7.33 51.48 -8.80
C LYS A 136 6.02 51.96 -8.15
N LYS A 137 4.91 51.24 -8.34
CA LYS A 137 3.58 51.60 -7.82
C LYS A 137 3.21 50.84 -6.56
N TYR A 138 4.04 49.92 -6.07
CA TYR A 138 3.78 49.21 -4.82
C TYR A 138 4.25 50.02 -3.61
N SER A 139 3.39 50.07 -2.60
CA SER A 139 3.76 50.54 -1.27
C SER A 139 4.64 49.51 -0.55
N GLN A 140 5.37 49.97 0.47
CA GLN A 140 6.16 49.09 1.33
C GLN A 140 5.29 48.02 2.02
N GLN A 141 4.06 48.37 2.41
CA GLN A 141 3.11 47.44 3.03
C GLN A 141 2.69 46.33 2.06
N GLU A 142 2.39 46.67 0.78
CA GLU A 142 2.08 45.67 -0.25
C GLU A 142 3.27 44.71 -0.49
N ILE A 143 4.51 45.24 -0.52
CA ILE A 143 5.72 44.44 -0.67
C ILE A 143 5.91 43.49 0.52
N GLN A 144 5.75 44.00 1.75
CA GLN A 144 5.86 43.19 2.97
C GLN A 144 4.80 42.09 3.03
N ALA A 145 3.55 42.40 2.66
CA ALA A 145 2.47 41.42 2.60
C ALA A 145 2.77 40.31 1.59
N TYR A 146 3.25 40.65 0.39
CA TYR A 146 3.67 39.67 -0.60
C TYR A 146 4.82 38.79 -0.09
N ASN A 147 5.87 39.40 0.49
CA ASN A 147 7.02 38.66 1.02
C ASN A 147 6.63 37.70 2.15
N LYS A 148 5.69 38.09 3.02
CA LYS A 148 5.15 37.21 4.06
C LYS A 148 4.53 35.95 3.46
N GLU A 149 3.73 36.08 2.41
CA GLU A 149 3.08 34.95 1.75
C GLU A 149 4.08 34.11 0.92
N ALA A 150 5.08 34.75 0.31
CA ALA A 150 6.19 34.05 -0.34
C ALA A 150 6.99 33.19 0.65
N ASN A 151 7.26 33.71 1.85
CA ASN A 151 7.97 32.95 2.90
C ASN A 151 7.16 31.74 3.38
N LYS A 152 5.84 31.89 3.56
CA LYS A 152 4.95 30.76 3.89
C LYS A 152 4.97 29.68 2.81
N TYR A 153 4.86 30.09 1.54
CA TYR A 153 4.93 29.18 0.40
C TYR A 153 6.27 28.44 0.34
N ASN A 154 7.39 29.15 0.46
CA ASN A 154 8.72 28.54 0.43
C ASN A 154 8.91 27.52 1.58
N ALA A 155 8.46 27.85 2.78
CA ALA A 155 8.52 26.93 3.91
C ALA A 155 7.63 25.68 3.70
N ALA A 156 6.45 25.84 3.11
CA ALA A 156 5.58 24.71 2.76
C ALA A 156 6.18 23.84 1.65
N LEU A 157 6.79 24.46 0.63
CA LEU A 157 7.47 23.76 -0.48
C LEU A 157 8.62 22.89 0.02
N THR A 158 9.48 23.41 0.91
CA THR A 158 10.58 22.63 1.50
C THR A 158 10.05 21.40 2.23
N ARG A 159 9.00 21.56 3.05
CA ARG A 159 8.39 20.43 3.77
C ARG A 159 7.76 19.41 2.81
N TYR A 160 7.06 19.88 1.77
CA TYR A 160 6.46 19.01 0.76
C TYR A 160 7.52 18.14 0.05
N ILE A 161 8.66 18.74 -0.33
CA ILE A 161 9.77 18.00 -0.97
C ILE A 161 10.34 16.94 -0.01
N GLN A 162 10.66 17.33 1.22
CA GLN A 162 11.19 16.41 2.23
C GLN A 162 10.23 15.25 2.52
N LEU A 163 8.95 15.56 2.68
CA LEU A 163 7.89 14.57 2.88
C LEU A 163 7.76 13.63 1.68
N GLY A 164 7.85 14.15 0.46
CA GLY A 164 7.83 13.34 -0.76
C GLY A 164 8.98 12.33 -0.82
N HIS A 165 10.18 12.73 -0.43
CA HIS A 165 11.33 11.82 -0.31
C HIS A 165 11.11 10.75 0.77
N PHE A 166 10.63 11.17 1.96
CA PHE A 166 10.32 10.25 3.05
C PHE A 166 9.27 9.21 2.64
N ILE A 167 8.13 9.64 2.10
CA ILE A 167 7.06 8.73 1.65
C ILE A 167 7.58 7.76 0.60
N SER A 168 8.38 8.23 -0.35
CA SER A 168 8.93 7.38 -1.41
C SER A 168 9.87 6.31 -0.87
N ALA A 169 10.74 6.67 0.07
CA ALA A 169 11.64 5.73 0.73
C ALA A 169 10.87 4.71 1.60
N SER A 170 9.91 5.19 2.39
CA SER A 170 9.04 4.34 3.23
C SER A 170 8.21 3.37 2.39
N ARG A 171 7.62 3.81 1.28
CA ARG A 171 6.88 2.95 0.34
C ARG A 171 7.79 1.86 -0.22
N LYS A 172 8.99 2.21 -0.69
CA LYS A 172 9.96 1.25 -1.22
C LYS A 172 10.33 0.18 -0.18
N SER A 173 10.60 0.60 1.05
CA SER A 173 10.92 -0.31 2.16
C SER A 173 9.76 -1.24 2.49
N THR A 174 8.54 -0.70 2.62
CA THR A 174 7.33 -1.49 2.88
C THR A 174 7.10 -2.54 1.80
N LEU A 175 7.17 -2.17 0.51
CA LEU A 175 6.98 -3.10 -0.60
C LEU A 175 8.07 -4.17 -0.66
N TYR A 176 9.32 -3.81 -0.40
CA TYR A 176 10.42 -4.76 -0.33
C TYR A 176 10.18 -5.80 0.78
N ASN A 177 9.90 -5.34 2.00
CA ASN A 177 9.67 -6.21 3.16
C ASN A 177 8.46 -7.12 2.96
N TRP A 178 7.37 -6.59 2.40
CA TRP A 178 6.17 -7.34 2.06
C TRP A 178 6.45 -8.45 1.05
N ASN A 179 7.12 -8.13 -0.06
CA ASN A 179 7.44 -9.10 -1.11
C ASN A 179 8.43 -10.17 -0.62
N ALA A 180 9.44 -9.77 0.17
CA ALA A 180 10.38 -10.71 0.78
C ALA A 180 9.66 -11.67 1.74
N SER A 181 8.75 -11.16 2.57
CA SER A 181 7.99 -11.97 3.54
C SER A 181 7.10 -12.99 2.83
N GLN A 182 6.41 -12.59 1.75
CA GLN A 182 5.65 -13.52 0.91
C GLN A 182 6.54 -14.65 0.40
N LYS A 183 7.70 -14.31 -0.18
CA LYS A 183 8.61 -15.32 -0.73
C LYS A 183 9.11 -16.29 0.35
N ILE A 184 9.59 -15.76 1.47
CA ILE A 184 10.12 -16.55 2.59
C ILE A 184 9.05 -17.48 3.15
N PHE A 185 7.82 -16.99 3.33
CA PHE A 185 6.71 -17.77 3.83
C PHE A 185 6.37 -18.93 2.88
N MET A 186 6.24 -18.64 1.58
CA MET A 186 5.95 -19.68 0.58
C MET A 186 7.07 -20.72 0.48
N ASP A 187 8.33 -20.31 0.52
CA ASP A 187 9.48 -21.22 0.46
C ASP A 187 9.57 -22.11 1.72
N THR A 188 9.22 -21.56 2.89
CA THR A 188 9.19 -22.29 4.16
C THR A 188 8.15 -23.41 4.15
N HIS A 189 6.92 -23.09 3.72
CA HIS A 189 5.78 -24.02 3.79
C HIS A 189 5.69 -24.96 2.59
N LYS A 190 6.33 -24.66 1.45
CA LYS A 190 6.48 -25.63 0.36
C LYS A 190 7.49 -26.74 0.67
N ARG A 191 8.48 -26.48 1.53
CA ARG A 191 9.54 -27.44 1.89
C ARG A 191 9.14 -28.41 3.00
N LYS A 192 8.07 -28.11 3.74
CA LYS A 192 7.55 -28.95 4.82
C LYS A 192 6.24 -29.59 4.33
N PRO A 193 6.23 -30.87 3.92
CA PRO A 193 4.99 -31.60 3.66
C PRO A 193 4.16 -31.75 4.93
#